data_AF-A0A3A5JWC7-F1
#
_entry.id   AF-A0A3A5JWC7-F1
#
_cell.length_a   1.000
_cell.length_b   1.000
_cell.length_c   1.000
_cell.angle_alpha   90.00
_cell.angle_beta   90.00
_cell.angle_gamma   90.00
#
_symmetry.space_group_name_H-M   'P 1'
#
loop_
_entity.id
_entity.type
_entity.pdbx_description
1 polymer ?
#
loop_
_entity_poly.entity_id
_entity_poly.type
_entity_poly.pdbx_seq_one_letter_code
_entity_poly.pdbx_strand_id
1 'polypeptide(L)'
;MVPSKIIRSKAGRCLPVVLAALMFAGCTTTKTPDQATAHMQGEATADSAYYLQQMQQSADDSKTTWQLLAIHALVKEGKTQQAVDLYNQLPKEMNDEQRREQQLLVPEIRVAQKDYAAANTALAKINLAELNKNQQARYYQAVIDASQNRPSLELLRAYIAQEPMLSGPAHQKNIDGTWQALSQMTPEQMNALVINADENTLQGWLDLQRVWNDNRNDPEMLKAGIKDWQTRYPQNPGAKTLPT
;
A
#
# COMPACT_ATOMS: atom_id res chain seq x y z
N MET A 1 -72.25 -39.28 0.91
CA MET A 1 -73.00 -38.47 1.90
C MET A 1 -72.07 -38.18 3.06
N VAL A 2 -71.70 -36.92 3.27
CA VAL A 2 -70.96 -36.45 4.45
C VAL A 2 -72.00 -35.84 5.39
N PRO A 3 -71.95 -36.09 6.71
CA PRO A 3 -71.58 -34.97 7.58
C PRO A 3 -70.79 -35.35 8.85
N SER A 4 -69.79 -34.49 9.11
CA SER A 4 -69.29 -33.98 10.38
C SER A 4 -70.04 -34.30 11.67
N LYS A 5 -69.27 -34.63 12.73
CA LYS A 5 -69.18 -33.88 14.01
C LYS A 5 -68.37 -34.69 15.03
N ILE A 6 -67.25 -34.15 15.52
CA ILE A 6 -66.79 -34.42 16.90
C ILE A 6 -66.31 -33.11 17.52
N ILE A 7 -66.88 -32.81 18.69
CA ILE A 7 -66.62 -31.67 19.56
C ILE A 7 -65.88 -32.19 20.81
N ARG A 8 -64.88 -31.41 21.26
CA ARG A 8 -64.27 -31.33 22.61
C ARG A 8 -63.74 -32.60 23.29
N SER A 9 -62.50 -32.48 23.78
CA SER A 9 -62.25 -32.71 25.21
C SER A 9 -61.31 -31.64 25.78
N LYS A 10 -61.60 -31.23 27.02
CA LYS A 10 -60.82 -30.36 27.90
C LYS A 10 -60.01 -31.26 28.85
N ALA A 11 -58.95 -30.65 29.41
CA ALA A 11 -58.54 -30.71 30.83
C ALA A 11 -57.21 -31.43 31.17
N GLY A 12 -56.46 -30.77 32.06
CA GLY A 12 -55.29 -31.26 32.81
C GLY A 12 -54.02 -30.49 32.47
N ARG A 13 -53.77 -29.25 32.93
CA ARG A 13 -53.54 -28.76 34.31
C ARG A 13 -52.26 -29.33 34.94
N CYS A 14 -51.18 -28.53 34.93
CA CYS A 14 -50.32 -28.15 36.08
C CYS A 14 -48.94 -27.61 35.62
N LEU A 15 -48.75 -26.28 35.76
CA LEU A 15 -47.47 -25.55 35.86
C LEU A 15 -46.75 -25.93 37.20
N PRO A 16 -45.56 -25.40 37.56
CA PRO A 16 -44.35 -24.98 36.81
C PRO A 16 -43.06 -25.59 37.42
N VAL A 17 -41.95 -25.68 36.68
CA VAL A 17 -40.61 -25.71 37.29
C VAL A 17 -39.72 -24.72 36.55
N VAL A 18 -39.48 -23.60 37.21
CA VAL A 18 -38.44 -22.63 36.89
C VAL A 18 -37.12 -23.25 37.33
N LEU A 19 -36.18 -23.41 36.40
CA LEU A 19 -34.76 -23.44 36.73
C LEU A 19 -34.03 -22.58 35.69
N ALA A 20 -33.77 -21.34 36.10
CA ALA A 20 -32.86 -20.43 35.42
C ALA A 20 -31.44 -20.95 35.65
N ALA A 21 -30.81 -21.48 34.60
CA ALA A 21 -29.37 -21.58 34.51
C ALA A 21 -28.87 -20.37 33.72
N LEU A 22 -28.53 -19.30 34.46
CA LEU A 22 -27.69 -18.21 34.00
C LEU A 22 -26.33 -18.79 33.64
N MET A 23 -26.14 -19.16 32.37
CA MET A 23 -24.81 -19.38 31.82
C MET A 23 -24.19 -18.00 31.56
N PHE A 24 -23.59 -17.42 32.62
CA PHE A 24 -22.52 -16.44 32.46
C PHE A 24 -21.29 -17.18 31.92
N ALA A 25 -21.34 -17.53 30.63
CA ALA A 25 -20.11 -17.69 29.87
C ALA A 25 -19.56 -16.28 29.70
N GLY A 26 -18.60 -15.91 30.56
CA GLY A 26 -17.76 -14.76 30.28
C GLY A 26 -17.12 -14.98 28.92
N CYS A 27 -17.58 -14.23 27.92
CA CYS A 27 -16.82 -14.04 26.70
C CYS A 27 -15.50 -13.40 27.13
N THR A 28 -14.49 -14.23 27.34
CA THR A 28 -13.10 -13.78 27.28
C THR A 28 -12.98 -13.05 25.95
N THR A 29 -12.69 -11.76 26.01
CA THR A 29 -12.37 -10.90 24.88
C THR A 29 -11.06 -11.35 24.24
N THR A 30 -11.07 -12.54 23.65
CA THR A 30 -10.17 -12.86 22.56
C THR A 30 -10.59 -11.94 21.41
N LYS A 31 -9.90 -10.80 21.29
CA LYS A 31 -9.92 -9.98 20.09
C LYS A 31 -9.43 -10.87 18.94
N THR A 32 -10.34 -11.61 18.32
CA THR A 32 -10.15 -12.04 16.93
C THR A 32 -9.80 -10.78 16.14
N PRO A 33 -8.77 -10.79 15.28
CA PRO A 33 -8.54 -9.69 14.38
C PRO A 33 -9.86 -9.44 13.64
N ASP A 34 -10.42 -8.24 13.83
CA ASP A 34 -11.58 -7.83 13.07
C ASP A 34 -11.19 -7.86 11.59
N GLN A 35 -12.06 -8.36 10.70
CA GLN A 35 -11.74 -8.53 9.27
C GLN A 35 -11.16 -7.24 8.66
N ALA A 36 -11.67 -6.10 9.12
CA ALA A 36 -11.22 -4.77 8.75
C ALA A 36 -9.71 -4.55 9.03
N THR A 37 -9.17 -5.07 10.14
CA THR A 37 -7.75 -4.95 10.51
C THR A 37 -6.84 -5.84 9.64
N ALA A 38 -7.27 -7.06 9.33
CA ALA A 38 -6.57 -7.94 8.40
C ALA A 38 -6.45 -7.30 7.00
N HIS A 39 -7.54 -6.65 6.57
CA HIS A 39 -7.56 -5.91 5.32
C HIS A 39 -6.63 -4.69 5.33
N MET A 40 -6.54 -3.94 6.45
CA MET A 40 -5.60 -2.82 6.60
C MET A 40 -4.12 -3.26 6.55
N GLN A 41 -3.83 -4.51 6.92
CA GLN A 41 -2.48 -5.07 6.86
C GLN A 41 -2.07 -5.54 5.44
N GLY A 42 -2.94 -5.36 4.45
CA GLY A 42 -2.63 -5.65 3.04
C GLY A 42 -3.14 -7.01 2.56
N GLU A 43 -3.95 -7.73 3.33
CA GLU A 43 -4.65 -8.94 2.87
C GLU A 43 -5.83 -8.60 1.93
N ALA A 44 -6.16 -7.32 1.77
CA ALA A 44 -7.29 -6.82 0.98
C ALA A 44 -6.90 -6.37 -0.43
N THR A 45 -7.48 -6.99 -1.45
CA THR A 45 -7.45 -6.50 -2.84
C THR A 45 -8.84 -6.18 -3.37
N ALA A 46 -9.84 -6.04 -2.50
CA ALA A 46 -11.21 -5.72 -2.90
C ALA A 46 -11.35 -4.28 -3.40
N ASP A 47 -12.44 -4.02 -4.12
CA ASP A 47 -12.76 -2.71 -4.69
C ASP A 47 -13.42 -1.76 -3.67
N SER A 48 -13.55 -0.50 -4.07
CA SER A 48 -14.20 0.53 -3.26
C SER A 48 -15.66 0.21 -2.95
N ALA A 49 -16.38 -0.45 -3.85
CA ALA A 49 -17.79 -0.78 -3.66
C ALA A 49 -17.95 -1.78 -2.49
N TYR A 50 -17.09 -2.80 -2.43
CA TYR A 50 -17.04 -3.74 -1.32
C TYR A 50 -16.76 -3.03 0.01
N TYR A 51 -15.73 -2.19 0.10
CA TYR A 51 -15.41 -1.51 1.36
C TYR A 51 -16.48 -0.52 1.78
N LEU A 52 -17.10 0.20 0.84
CA LEU A 52 -18.23 1.09 1.12
C LEU A 52 -19.44 0.31 1.66
N GLN A 53 -19.70 -0.89 1.13
CA GLN A 53 -20.76 -1.75 1.65
C GLN A 53 -20.44 -2.23 3.07
N GLN A 54 -19.21 -2.67 3.34
CA GLN A 54 -18.79 -3.09 4.68
C GLN A 54 -18.87 -1.92 5.69
N MET A 55 -18.50 -0.71 5.26
CA MET A 55 -18.61 0.51 6.06
C MET A 55 -20.07 0.80 6.46
N GLN A 56 -21.05 0.60 5.57
CA GLN A 56 -22.47 0.83 5.87
C GLN A 56 -23.05 -0.21 6.85
N GLN A 57 -22.47 -1.41 6.89
CA GLN A 57 -22.90 -2.52 7.75
C GLN A 57 -22.19 -2.55 9.10
N SER A 58 -21.16 -1.72 9.28
CA SER A 58 -20.31 -1.68 10.48
C SER A 58 -20.63 -0.47 11.37
N ALA A 59 -20.31 -0.60 12.65
CA ALA A 59 -20.38 0.49 13.64
C ALA A 59 -18.97 0.82 14.17
N ASP A 60 -18.87 1.96 14.86
CA ASP A 60 -17.72 2.36 15.68
C ASP A 60 -16.35 2.26 14.99
N ASP A 61 -15.35 1.65 15.63
CA ASP A 61 -13.97 1.59 15.15
C ASP A 61 -13.84 0.81 13.83
N SER A 62 -14.61 -0.26 13.65
CA SER A 62 -14.63 -1.06 12.43
C SER A 62 -15.10 -0.23 11.23
N LYS A 63 -16.09 0.65 11.44
CA LYS A 63 -16.58 1.57 10.41
C LYS A 63 -15.47 2.51 9.93
N THR A 64 -14.70 3.09 10.85
CA THR A 64 -13.58 3.98 10.50
C THR A 64 -12.50 3.25 9.70
N THR A 65 -12.19 2.01 10.07
CA THR A 65 -11.25 1.18 9.31
C THR A 65 -11.74 0.91 7.89
N TRP A 66 -13.02 0.53 7.72
CA TRP A 66 -13.60 0.34 6.38
C TRP A 66 -13.64 1.63 5.57
N GLN A 67 -13.88 2.77 6.21
CA GLN A 67 -13.84 4.08 5.57
C GLN A 67 -12.45 4.37 5.00
N LEU A 68 -11.38 4.14 5.78
CA LEU A 68 -9.99 4.32 5.33
C LEU A 68 -9.66 3.41 4.14
N LEU A 69 -10.06 2.13 4.20
CA LEU A 69 -9.88 1.17 3.10
C LEU A 69 -10.66 1.59 1.84
N ALA A 70 -11.89 2.08 2.00
CA ALA A 70 -12.69 2.61 0.90
C ALA A 70 -12.03 3.83 0.25
N ILE A 71 -11.48 4.76 1.04
CA ILE A 71 -10.76 5.93 0.52
C ILE A 71 -9.56 5.47 -0.33
N HIS A 72 -8.72 4.56 0.18
CA HIS A 72 -7.59 4.02 -0.57
C HIS A 72 -8.02 3.42 -1.92
N ALA A 73 -9.06 2.57 -1.90
CA ALA A 73 -9.57 1.94 -3.11
C ALA A 73 -10.15 2.96 -4.10
N LEU A 74 -10.88 3.97 -3.62
CA LEU A 74 -11.42 5.05 -4.46
C LEU A 74 -10.29 5.83 -5.14
N VAL A 75 -9.19 6.11 -4.43
CA VAL A 75 -8.00 6.75 -5.02
C VAL A 75 -7.41 5.87 -6.12
N LYS A 76 -7.21 4.57 -5.85
CA LYS A 76 -6.66 3.61 -6.82
C LYS A 76 -7.53 3.45 -8.06
N GLU A 77 -8.85 3.56 -7.91
CA GLU A 77 -9.83 3.52 -9.01
C GLU A 77 -9.97 4.85 -9.76
N GLY A 78 -9.25 5.91 -9.36
CA GLY A 78 -9.32 7.23 -9.98
C GLY A 78 -10.58 8.04 -9.60
N LYS A 79 -11.35 7.59 -8.60
CA LYS A 79 -12.54 8.29 -8.08
C LYS A 79 -12.14 9.35 -7.05
N THR A 80 -11.21 10.23 -7.43
CA THR A 80 -10.54 11.18 -6.51
C THR A 80 -11.53 12.06 -5.74
N GLN A 81 -12.58 12.57 -6.37
CA GLN A 81 -13.54 13.43 -5.68
C GLN A 81 -14.29 12.68 -4.58
N GLN A 82 -14.74 11.45 -4.86
CA GLN A 82 -15.41 10.62 -3.85
C GLN A 82 -14.47 10.26 -2.70
N ALA A 83 -13.19 9.99 -2.99
CA ALA A 83 -12.19 9.75 -1.96
C ALA A 83 -12.01 10.96 -1.04
N VAL A 84 -11.95 12.17 -1.60
CA VAL A 84 -11.83 13.42 -0.85
C VAL A 84 -13.07 13.67 0.01
N ASP A 85 -14.26 13.50 -0.55
CA ASP A 85 -15.51 13.69 0.18
C ASP A 85 -15.62 12.72 1.36
N LEU A 86 -15.24 11.45 1.15
CA LEU A 86 -15.22 10.44 2.19
C LEU A 86 -14.10 10.68 3.22
N TYR A 87 -12.94 11.19 2.81
CA TYR A 87 -11.85 11.58 3.70
C TYR A 87 -12.25 12.72 4.64
N ASN A 88 -12.98 13.73 4.12
CA ASN A 88 -13.46 14.86 4.92
C ASN A 88 -14.51 14.46 5.98
N GLN A 89 -15.08 13.25 5.85
CA GLN A 89 -16.03 12.68 6.81
C GLN A 89 -15.36 11.77 7.86
N LEU A 90 -14.02 11.66 7.86
CA LEU A 90 -13.32 10.86 8.87
C LEU A 90 -13.54 11.44 10.27
N PRO A 91 -13.73 10.59 11.29
CA PRO A 91 -13.85 11.05 12.67
C PRO A 91 -12.54 11.68 13.14
N LYS A 92 -12.63 12.62 14.10
CA LYS A 92 -11.45 13.24 14.71
C LYS A 92 -10.72 12.29 15.66
N GLU A 93 -11.47 11.41 16.32
CA GLU A 93 -10.92 10.39 17.22
C GLU A 93 -10.68 9.11 16.42
N MET A 94 -9.44 8.66 16.43
CA MET A 94 -8.94 7.46 15.77
C MET A 94 -7.93 6.77 16.70
N ASN A 95 -7.68 5.48 16.51
CA ASN A 95 -6.55 4.82 17.15
C ASN A 95 -5.24 5.09 16.37
N ASP A 96 -4.10 4.63 16.89
CA ASP A 96 -2.79 4.86 16.27
C ASP A 96 -2.66 4.23 14.87
N GLU A 97 -3.25 3.06 14.67
CA GLU A 97 -3.20 2.35 13.38
C GLU A 97 -3.99 3.10 12.31
N GLN A 98 -5.21 3.53 12.64
CA GLN A 98 -6.06 4.37 11.80
C GLN A 98 -5.41 5.72 11.49
N ARG A 99 -4.73 6.35 12.46
CA ARG A 99 -3.99 7.60 12.23
C ARG A 99 -2.84 7.41 11.23
N ARG A 100 -2.06 6.34 11.34
CA ARG A 100 -0.98 6.05 10.37
C ARG A 100 -1.55 5.82 8.98
N GLU A 101 -2.64 5.07 8.88
CA GLU A 101 -3.31 4.84 7.62
C GLU A 101 -3.86 6.15 7.02
N GLN A 102 -4.48 7.00 7.83
CA GLN A 102 -4.92 8.33 7.42
C GLN A 102 -3.77 9.19 6.92
N GLN A 103 -2.62 9.18 7.60
CA GLN A 103 -1.43 9.93 7.19
C GLN A 103 -0.92 9.50 5.82
N LEU A 104 -0.98 8.20 5.52
CA LEU A 104 -0.58 7.65 4.23
C LEU A 104 -1.59 7.97 3.11
N LEU A 105 -2.89 8.06 3.43
CA LEU A 105 -3.92 8.48 2.47
C LEU A 105 -3.74 9.93 1.99
N VAL A 106 -3.19 10.82 2.82
CA VAL A 106 -3.00 12.24 2.46
C VAL A 106 -2.16 12.38 1.17
N PRO A 107 -0.91 11.89 1.08
CA PRO A 107 -0.14 12.02 -0.14
C PRO A 107 -0.75 11.26 -1.31
N GLU A 108 -1.39 10.09 -1.10
CA GLU A 108 -2.10 9.37 -2.17
C GLU A 108 -3.21 10.21 -2.80
N ILE A 109 -4.03 10.87 -1.97
CA ILE A 109 -5.08 11.79 -2.44
C ILE A 109 -4.46 12.98 -3.17
N ARG A 110 -3.39 13.58 -2.63
CA ARG A 110 -2.72 14.74 -3.25
C ARG A 110 -2.11 14.40 -4.61
N VAL A 111 -1.48 13.23 -4.75
CA VAL A 111 -1.02 12.68 -6.03
C VAL A 111 -2.19 12.53 -7.01
N ALA A 112 -3.30 11.95 -6.57
CA ALA A 112 -4.50 11.78 -7.40
C ALA A 112 -5.16 13.12 -7.80
N GLN A 113 -4.99 14.16 -6.99
CA GLN A 113 -5.38 15.54 -7.29
C GLN A 113 -4.36 16.28 -8.17
N LYS A 114 -3.22 15.66 -8.48
CA LYS A 114 -2.06 16.28 -9.16
C LYS A 114 -1.43 17.44 -8.38
N ASP A 115 -1.68 17.52 -7.08
CA ASP A 115 -1.02 18.46 -6.16
C ASP A 115 0.26 17.81 -5.59
N TYR A 116 1.25 17.66 -6.47
CA TYR A 116 2.50 16.96 -6.16
C TYR A 116 3.34 17.69 -5.09
N ALA A 117 3.22 19.02 -5.00
CA ALA A 117 3.91 19.80 -3.97
C ALA A 117 3.34 19.50 -2.57
N ALA A 118 2.01 19.46 -2.43
CA ALA A 118 1.38 19.05 -1.18
C ALA A 118 1.62 17.56 -0.87
N ALA A 119 1.66 16.70 -1.89
CA ALA A 119 2.01 15.29 -1.71
C ALA A 119 3.41 15.12 -1.11
N ASN A 120 4.44 15.75 -1.69
CA ASN A 120 5.81 15.70 -1.18
C ASN A 120 5.91 16.27 0.25
N THR A 121 5.18 17.35 0.54
CA THR A 121 5.12 17.93 1.89
C THR A 121 4.48 16.98 2.91
N ALA A 122 3.51 16.18 2.50
CA ALA A 122 2.88 15.18 3.35
C ALA A 122 3.79 13.95 3.53
N LEU A 123 4.42 13.46 2.45
CA LEU A 123 5.36 12.33 2.48
C LEU A 123 6.53 12.58 3.44
N ALA A 124 7.10 13.79 3.43
CA ALA A 124 8.21 14.15 4.31
C ALA A 124 7.90 14.09 5.82
N LYS A 125 6.62 13.99 6.21
CA LYS A 125 6.18 13.88 7.61
C LYS A 125 5.95 12.45 8.05
N ILE A 126 5.98 11.49 7.14
CA ILE A 126 5.67 10.08 7.42
C ILE A 126 6.92 9.39 7.99
N ASN A 127 6.75 8.74 9.14
CA ASN A 127 7.80 7.91 9.72
C ASN A 127 7.74 6.49 9.14
N LEU A 128 8.62 6.20 8.17
CA LEU A 128 8.73 4.89 7.51
C LEU A 128 8.90 3.71 8.49
N ALA A 129 9.55 3.92 9.64
CA ALA A 129 9.81 2.86 10.62
C ALA A 129 8.53 2.34 11.31
N GLU A 130 7.45 3.13 11.28
CA GLU A 130 6.15 2.74 11.86
C GLU A 130 5.22 2.06 10.86
N LEU A 131 5.61 2.01 9.58
CA LEU A 131 4.80 1.44 8.51
C LEU A 131 5.06 -0.07 8.37
N ASN A 132 4.00 -0.83 8.16
CA ASN A 132 4.13 -2.23 7.73
C ASN A 132 4.59 -2.33 6.26
N LYS A 133 4.93 -3.52 5.78
CA LYS A 133 5.45 -3.71 4.41
C LYS A 133 4.50 -3.22 3.31
N ASN A 134 3.19 -3.42 3.46
CA ASN A 134 2.21 -2.95 2.49
C ASN A 134 2.14 -1.42 2.46
N GLN A 135 2.13 -0.79 3.63
CA GLN A 135 2.16 0.67 3.78
C GLN A 135 3.45 1.28 3.24
N GLN A 136 4.60 0.61 3.42
CA GLN A 136 5.86 1.02 2.81
C GLN A 136 5.80 0.96 1.27
N ALA A 137 5.23 -0.11 0.70
CA ALA A 137 5.07 -0.22 -0.75
C ALA A 137 4.25 0.95 -1.32
N ARG A 138 3.16 1.30 -0.64
CA ARG A 138 2.28 2.44 -0.98
C ARG A 138 2.98 3.78 -0.81
N TYR A 139 3.75 3.95 0.27
CA TYR A 139 4.57 5.14 0.47
C TYR A 139 5.56 5.33 -0.69
N TYR A 140 6.33 4.31 -1.05
CA TYR A 140 7.29 4.40 -2.15
C TYR A 140 6.60 4.68 -3.48
N GLN A 141 5.43 4.08 -3.73
CA GLN A 141 4.63 4.40 -4.91
C GLN A 141 4.21 5.87 -4.94
N ALA A 142 3.76 6.43 -3.82
CA ALA A 142 3.39 7.83 -3.71
C ALA A 142 4.58 8.77 -3.92
N VAL A 143 5.79 8.42 -3.44
CA VAL A 143 7.03 9.15 -3.73
C VAL A 143 7.33 9.12 -5.23
N ILE A 144 7.26 7.94 -5.87
CA ILE A 144 7.50 7.78 -7.30
C ILE A 144 6.52 8.64 -8.10
N ASP A 145 5.23 8.57 -7.81
CA ASP A 145 4.20 9.32 -8.51
C ASP A 145 4.32 10.84 -8.27
N ALA A 146 4.67 11.25 -7.05
CA ALA A 146 4.87 12.65 -6.69
C ALA A 146 6.14 13.27 -7.29
N SER A 147 7.12 12.46 -7.65
CA SER A 147 8.36 12.92 -8.30
C SER A 147 8.12 13.43 -9.74
N GLN A 148 7.05 12.96 -10.40
CA GLN A 148 6.78 13.21 -11.82
C GLN A 148 7.97 12.85 -12.74
N ASN A 149 8.70 11.78 -12.41
CA ASN A 149 9.94 11.36 -13.09
C ASN A 149 11.07 12.40 -13.05
N ARG A 150 11.00 13.41 -12.17
CA ARG A 150 12.11 14.34 -11.98
C ARG A 150 13.22 13.62 -11.22
N PRO A 151 14.42 13.48 -11.81
CA PRO A 151 15.50 12.74 -11.17
C PRO A 151 15.89 13.34 -9.83
N SER A 152 15.91 12.51 -8.79
CA SER A 152 16.38 12.87 -7.46
C SER A 152 16.89 11.63 -6.74
N LEU A 153 17.72 11.83 -5.72
CA LEU A 153 18.18 10.74 -4.86
C LEU A 153 17.01 10.02 -4.17
N GLU A 154 16.00 10.79 -3.75
CA GLU A 154 14.80 10.26 -3.12
C GLU A 154 14.00 9.36 -4.06
N LEU A 155 13.85 9.76 -5.34
CA LEU A 155 13.20 8.94 -6.36
C LEU A 155 13.94 7.61 -6.58
N LEU A 156 15.27 7.65 -6.69
CA LEU A 156 16.09 6.44 -6.85
C LEU A 156 15.93 5.50 -5.66
N ARG A 157 15.99 6.04 -4.43
CA ARG A 157 15.78 5.27 -3.20
C ARG A 157 14.39 4.65 -3.15
N ALA A 158 13.36 5.39 -3.59
CA ALA A 158 11.99 4.88 -3.64
C ALA A 158 11.85 3.71 -4.61
N TYR A 159 12.41 3.81 -5.82
CA TYR A 159 12.41 2.68 -6.75
C TYR A 159 13.14 1.46 -6.18
N ILE A 160 14.35 1.64 -5.67
CA ILE A 160 15.19 0.56 -5.10
C ILE A 160 14.50 -0.11 -3.90
N ALA A 161 13.87 0.67 -3.02
CA ALA A 161 13.18 0.12 -1.85
C ALA A 161 11.87 -0.59 -2.21
N GLN A 162 11.20 -0.18 -3.29
CA GLN A 162 9.97 -0.80 -3.78
C GLN A 162 10.25 -2.09 -4.58
N GLU A 163 11.35 -2.16 -5.32
CA GLU A 163 11.73 -3.30 -6.17
C GLU A 163 11.52 -4.70 -5.53
N PRO A 164 11.99 -4.99 -4.30
CA PRO A 164 11.86 -6.33 -3.73
C PRO A 164 10.41 -6.72 -3.37
N MET A 165 9.49 -5.76 -3.42
CA MET A 165 8.06 -5.95 -3.18
C MET A 165 7.27 -6.25 -4.47
N LEU A 166 7.93 -6.16 -5.64
CA LEU A 166 7.31 -6.28 -6.95
C LEU A 166 7.66 -7.61 -7.62
N SER A 167 6.80 -8.02 -8.55
CA SER A 167 7.03 -9.21 -9.37
C SER A 167 6.47 -9.02 -10.78
N GLY A 168 6.92 -9.85 -11.72
CA GLY A 168 6.43 -9.85 -13.11
C GLY A 168 6.60 -8.49 -13.80
N PRO A 169 5.61 -8.02 -14.59
CA PRO A 169 5.73 -6.77 -15.33
C PRO A 169 5.96 -5.52 -14.47
N ALA A 170 5.42 -5.49 -13.24
CA ALA A 170 5.61 -4.36 -12.33
C ALA A 170 7.07 -4.23 -11.87
N HIS A 171 7.75 -5.37 -11.69
CA HIS A 171 9.15 -5.43 -11.32
C HIS A 171 10.05 -4.87 -12.43
N GLN A 172 9.84 -5.30 -13.68
CA GLN A 172 10.58 -4.74 -14.82
C GLN A 172 10.31 -3.24 -14.99
N LYS A 173 9.05 -2.78 -14.86
CA LYS A 173 8.70 -1.36 -14.93
C LYS A 173 9.45 -0.52 -13.87
N ASN A 174 9.67 -1.07 -12.68
CA ASN A 174 10.44 -0.41 -11.62
C ASN A 174 11.94 -0.33 -11.99
N ILE A 175 12.52 -1.39 -12.57
CA ILE A 175 13.88 -1.39 -13.10
C ILE A 175 14.05 -0.33 -14.19
N ASP A 176 13.13 -0.31 -15.16
CA ASP A 176 13.14 0.65 -16.26
C ASP A 176 12.98 2.09 -15.74
N GLY A 177 12.11 2.30 -14.75
CA GLY A 177 11.92 3.60 -14.08
C GLY A 177 13.19 4.07 -13.33
N THR A 178 13.89 3.15 -12.66
CA THR A 178 15.17 3.44 -12.02
C THR A 178 16.20 3.93 -13.04
N TRP A 179 16.32 3.22 -14.17
CA TRP A 179 17.22 3.58 -15.25
C TRP A 179 16.83 4.89 -15.95
N GLN A 180 15.54 5.11 -16.17
CA GLN A 180 15.03 6.35 -16.73
C GLN A 180 15.38 7.55 -15.86
N ALA A 181 15.22 7.43 -14.54
CA ALA A 181 15.61 8.49 -13.60
C ALA A 181 17.12 8.75 -13.65
N LEU A 182 17.95 7.71 -13.65
CA LEU A 182 19.42 7.83 -13.71
C LEU A 182 19.93 8.45 -15.01
N SER A 183 19.40 7.99 -16.15
CA SER A 183 19.82 8.45 -17.47
C SER A 183 19.47 9.91 -17.75
N GLN A 184 18.50 10.47 -17.02
CA GLN A 184 18.11 11.87 -17.10
C GLN A 184 18.89 12.79 -16.14
N MET A 185 19.68 12.25 -15.21
CA MET A 185 20.49 13.06 -14.31
C MET A 185 21.65 13.73 -15.04
N THR A 186 21.90 15.01 -14.73
CA THR A 186 23.10 15.70 -15.20
C THR A 186 24.34 15.23 -14.43
N PRO A 187 25.56 15.41 -14.99
CA PRO A 187 26.79 15.12 -14.28
C PRO A 187 26.89 15.84 -12.92
N GLU A 188 26.42 17.09 -12.85
CA GLU A 188 26.42 17.87 -11.61
C GLU A 188 25.48 17.26 -10.57
N GLN A 189 24.27 16.85 -10.97
CA GLN A 189 23.33 16.16 -10.08
C GLN A 189 23.91 14.85 -9.56
N MET A 190 24.56 14.08 -10.44
CA MET A 190 25.20 12.80 -10.11
C MET A 190 26.34 12.98 -9.10
N ASN A 191 27.18 14.00 -9.30
CA ASN A 191 28.31 14.30 -8.41
C ASN A 191 27.87 14.88 -7.06
N ALA A 192 26.67 15.46 -6.99
CA ALA A 192 26.08 15.96 -5.74
C ALA A 192 25.40 14.87 -4.90
N LEU A 193 25.25 13.65 -5.42
CA LEU A 193 24.62 12.55 -4.67
C LEU A 193 25.50 12.13 -3.50
N VAL A 194 24.92 12.16 -2.30
CA VAL A 194 25.52 11.61 -1.07
C VAL A 194 24.78 10.34 -0.72
N ILE A 195 25.43 9.19 -0.96
CA ILE A 195 24.91 7.87 -0.62
C ILE A 195 25.58 7.34 0.65
N ASN A 196 24.85 6.54 1.42
CA ASN A 196 25.39 5.88 2.59
C ASN A 196 26.20 4.64 2.18
N ALA A 197 27.14 4.22 3.02
CA ALA A 197 28.03 3.09 2.74
C ALA A 197 27.31 1.74 2.59
N ASP A 198 26.10 1.62 3.13
CA ASP A 198 25.26 0.42 3.06
C ASP A 198 24.33 0.38 1.84
N GLU A 199 24.27 1.45 1.03
CA GLU A 199 23.43 1.53 -0.17
C GLU A 199 24.06 0.84 -1.40
N ASN A 200 24.46 -0.42 -1.26
CA ASN A 200 25.16 -1.19 -2.29
C ASN A 200 24.37 -1.30 -3.61
N THR A 201 23.05 -1.47 -3.55
CA THR A 201 22.20 -1.53 -4.75
C THR A 201 22.20 -0.20 -5.49
N LEU A 202 22.14 0.92 -4.76
CA LEU A 202 22.21 2.26 -5.35
C LEU A 202 23.59 2.52 -5.95
N GLN A 203 24.67 2.22 -5.23
CA GLN A 203 26.04 2.32 -5.76
C GLN A 203 26.18 1.53 -7.07
N GLY A 204 25.66 0.31 -7.13
CA GLY A 204 25.66 -0.49 -8.36
C GLY A 204 24.93 0.20 -9.50
N TRP A 205 23.77 0.81 -9.25
CA TRP A 205 23.04 1.58 -10.26
C TRP A 205 23.83 2.81 -10.77
N LEU A 206 24.49 3.55 -9.87
CA LEU A 206 25.34 4.69 -10.26
C LEU A 206 26.53 4.23 -11.11
N ASP A 207 27.13 3.10 -10.77
CA ASP A 207 28.23 2.53 -11.55
C ASP A 207 27.80 2.07 -12.95
N LEU A 208 26.59 1.52 -13.09
CA LEU A 208 26.04 1.18 -14.41
C LEU A 208 25.87 2.43 -15.27
N GLN A 209 25.37 3.51 -14.67
CA GLN A 209 25.19 4.78 -15.37
C GLN A 209 26.52 5.34 -15.88
N ARG A 210 27.59 5.26 -15.08
CA ARG A 210 28.95 5.65 -15.50
C ARG A 210 29.45 4.79 -16.65
N VAL A 211 29.35 3.46 -16.52
CA VAL A 211 29.73 2.51 -17.59
C VAL A 211 29.01 2.85 -18.89
N TRP A 212 27.71 3.13 -18.83
CA TRP A 212 26.95 3.53 -20.01
C TRP A 212 27.42 4.86 -20.57
N ASN A 213 27.57 5.89 -19.74
CA ASN A 213 27.94 7.23 -20.20
C ASN A 213 29.33 7.24 -20.87
N ASP A 214 30.28 6.48 -20.32
CA ASP A 214 31.66 6.42 -20.81
C ASP A 214 31.77 5.60 -22.12
N ASN A 215 30.90 4.59 -22.30
CA ASN A 215 31.03 3.62 -23.40
C ASN A 215 29.89 3.68 -24.44
N ARG A 216 28.87 4.55 -24.30
CA ARG A 216 27.68 4.59 -25.18
C ARG A 216 27.94 4.77 -26.67
N ASN A 217 29.12 5.27 -27.05
CA ASN A 217 29.51 5.47 -28.45
C ASN A 217 30.29 4.27 -29.03
N ASP A 218 30.63 3.26 -28.23
CA ASP A 218 31.33 2.04 -28.63
C ASP A 218 30.53 0.82 -28.12
N PRO A 219 29.73 0.17 -28.98
CA PRO A 219 28.86 -0.94 -28.59
C PRO A 219 29.61 -2.15 -28.01
N GLU A 220 30.81 -2.45 -28.49
CA GLU A 220 31.58 -3.61 -28.00
C GLU A 220 32.14 -3.32 -26.60
N MET A 221 32.68 -2.12 -26.39
CA MET A 221 33.14 -1.67 -25.07
C MET A 221 31.97 -1.56 -24.09
N LEU A 222 30.80 -1.07 -24.52
CA LEU A 222 29.61 -0.99 -23.68
C LEU A 222 29.15 -2.39 -23.24
N LYS A 223 29.09 -3.34 -24.18
CA LYS A 223 28.70 -4.73 -23.87
C LYS A 223 29.69 -5.38 -22.89
N ALA A 224 30.99 -5.16 -23.07
CA ALA A 224 32.01 -5.64 -22.14
C ALA A 224 31.89 -4.99 -20.77
N GLY A 225 31.69 -3.67 -20.72
CA GLY A 225 31.51 -2.91 -19.49
C GLY A 225 30.27 -3.32 -18.70
N ILE A 226 29.15 -3.56 -19.38
CA ILE A 226 27.92 -4.08 -18.74
C ILE A 226 28.18 -5.47 -18.15
N LYS A 227 28.87 -6.36 -18.87
CA LYS A 227 29.19 -7.70 -18.37
C LYS A 227 30.10 -7.67 -17.13
N ASP A 228 31.12 -6.80 -17.13
CA ASP A 228 31.96 -6.59 -15.96
C ASP A 228 31.15 -6.02 -14.78
N TRP A 229 30.29 -5.03 -15.04
CA TRP A 229 29.37 -4.48 -14.05
C TRP A 229 28.44 -5.55 -13.44
N GLN A 230 27.84 -6.42 -14.26
CA GLN A 230 27.00 -7.54 -13.79
C GLN A 230 27.79 -8.49 -12.86
N THR A 231 29.08 -8.67 -13.12
CA THR A 231 29.97 -9.49 -12.28
C THR A 231 30.28 -8.82 -10.95
N ARG A 232 30.44 -7.50 -10.92
CA ARG A 232 30.65 -6.72 -9.69
C ARG A 232 29.39 -6.59 -8.82
N TYR A 233 28.21 -6.51 -9.46
CA TYR A 233 26.92 -6.28 -8.78
C TYR A 233 25.89 -7.39 -9.07
N PRO A 234 26.18 -8.67 -8.79
CA PRO A 234 25.31 -9.79 -9.17
C PRO A 234 23.94 -9.79 -8.47
N GLN A 235 23.82 -9.06 -7.35
CA GLN A 235 22.56 -8.91 -6.61
C GLN A 235 21.72 -7.72 -7.05
N ASN A 236 22.27 -6.79 -7.85
CA ASN A 236 21.51 -5.65 -8.35
C ASN A 236 20.40 -6.15 -9.31
N PRO A 237 19.16 -5.65 -9.21
CA PRO A 237 18.06 -6.08 -10.07
C PRO A 237 18.36 -5.88 -11.56
N GLY A 238 19.02 -4.76 -11.92
CA GLY A 238 19.48 -4.49 -13.28
C GLY A 238 20.50 -5.49 -13.80
N ALA A 239 21.21 -6.21 -12.92
CA ALA A 239 22.16 -7.24 -13.34
C ALA A 239 21.47 -8.54 -13.75
N LYS A 240 20.32 -8.85 -13.13
CA LYS A 240 19.50 -10.03 -13.44
C LYS A 240 18.65 -9.80 -14.69
N THR A 241 18.10 -8.61 -14.82
CA THR A 241 17.28 -8.17 -15.95
C THR A 241 17.63 -6.73 -16.25
N LEU A 242 18.30 -6.50 -17.39
CA LEU A 242 18.71 -5.16 -17.79
C LEU A 242 17.48 -4.26 -18.06
N PRO A 243 17.61 -2.94 -17.82
CA PRO A 243 16.61 -1.97 -18.27
C PRO A 243 16.39 -2.04 -19.79
N THR A 244 15.16 -1.75 -20.22
CA THR A 244 14.75 -1.77 -21.64
C THR A 244 14.57 -0.38 -22.24
#